data_AF-A0A7C3TM73-F1
#
_entry.id   AF-A0A7C3TM73-F1
#
_cell.length_a   1.000
_cell.length_b   1.000
_cell.length_c   1.000
_cell.angle_alpha   90.00
_cell.angle_beta   90.00
_cell.angle_gamma   90.00
#
_symmetry.space_group_name_H-M   'P 1'
#
loop_
_entity.id
_entity.type
_entity.pdbx_description
1 polymer ?
#
loop_
_entity_poly.entity_id
_entity_poly.type
_entity_poly.pdbx_seq_one_letter_code
_entity_poly.pdbx_strand_id
1 'polypeptide(L)' 'MIKDILDDVKNRMQKSVQTLAKDFATIRTGRANPAIFDNVKVDAYGTEMPLNQVATISCP' A
#
# COMPACT_ATOMS: atom_id res chain seq x y z
N MET A 1 -32.41 -7.39 -3.76
CA MET A 1 -32.44 -6.66 -2.47
C MET A 1 -31.65 -7.34 -1.35
N ILE A 2 -31.91 -8.59 -0.92
CA ILE A 2 -31.06 -9.24 0.11
C ILE A 2 -29.69 -9.68 -0.44
N LYS A 3 -29.64 -10.20 -1.68
CA LYS A 3 -28.38 -10.58 -2.34
C LYS A 3 -27.42 -9.39 -2.52
N ASP A 4 -27.94 -8.24 -2.92
CA ASP A 4 -27.13 -7.03 -3.14
C ASP A 4 -26.48 -6.54 -1.83
N ILE A 5 -27.21 -6.63 -0.72
CA ILE A 5 -26.67 -6.30 0.62
C ILE A 5 -25.58 -7.28 1.02
N LEU A 6 -25.78 -8.58 0.78
CA LEU A 6 -24.77 -9.62 1.05
C LEU A 6 -23.49 -9.41 0.24
N ASP A 7 -23.62 -9.04 -1.03
CA ASP A 7 -22.48 -8.78 -1.91
C ASP A 7 -21.75 -7.48 -1.52
N ASP A 8 -22.49 -6.43 -1.14
CA ASP A 8 -21.87 -5.18 -0.67
C ASP A 8 -21.12 -5.37 0.66
N VAL A 9 -21.68 -6.16 1.58
CA VAL A 9 -21.01 -6.54 2.83
C VAL A 9 -19.74 -7.37 2.56
N LYS A 10 -19.80 -8.35 1.64
CA LYS A 10 -18.61 -9.12 1.24
C LYS A 10 -17.52 -8.23 0.64
N ASN A 11 -17.89 -7.30 -0.24
CA ASN A 11 -16.94 -6.36 -0.85
C ASN A 11 -16.29 -5.47 0.21
N ARG A 12 -17.07 -4.97 1.17
CA ARG A 12 -16.54 -4.19 2.31
C ARG A 12 -15.58 -5.01 3.17
N MET A 13 -15.94 -6.24 3.51
CA MET A 13 -15.06 -7.14 4.28
C MET A 13 -13.75 -7.42 3.54
N GLN A 14 -13.82 -7.74 2.25
CA GLN A 14 -12.62 -7.94 1.44
C GLN A 14 -11.74 -6.68 1.37
N LYS A 15 -12.36 -5.51 1.21
CA LYS A 15 -11.64 -4.23 1.22
C LYS A 15 -10.92 -4.00 2.55
N SER A 16 -11.56 -4.27 3.69
CA SER A 16 -10.93 -4.17 5.01
C SER A 16 -9.72 -5.08 5.16
N VAL A 17 -9.82 -6.34 4.70
CA VAL A 17 -8.69 -7.29 4.71
C VAL A 17 -7.55 -6.83 3.79
N GLN A 18 -7.87 -6.28 2.62
CA GLN A 18 -6.87 -5.73 1.71
C GLN A 18 -6.15 -4.51 2.30
N THR A 19 -6.87 -3.61 2.96
CA THR A 19 -6.26 -2.46 3.66
C THR A 19 -5.33 -2.95 4.76
N LEU A 20 -5.77 -3.91 5.58
CA LEU A 20 -4.94 -4.49 6.63
C LEU A 20 -3.66 -5.13 6.08
N ALA A 21 -3.75 -5.87 4.97
CA ALA A 21 -2.59 -6.47 4.31
C ALA A 21 -1.60 -5.41 3.78
N LYS A 22 -2.11 -4.30 3.24
CA LYS A 22 -1.28 -3.16 2.82
C LYS A 22 -0.57 -2.51 4.00
N ASP A 23 -1.29 -2.29 5.09
CA ASP A 23 -0.71 -1.71 6.30
C ASP A 23 0.42 -2.61 6.83
N PHE A 24 0.20 -3.93 6.91
CA PHE A 24 1.24 -4.88 7.29
C PHE A 24 2.45 -4.88 6.35
N ALA A 25 2.27 -4.67 5.04
CA ALA A 25 3.38 -4.60 4.09
C ALA A 25 4.26 -3.36 4.30
N THR A 26 3.69 -2.27 4.82
CA THR A 26 4.45 -1.05 5.17
C THR A 26 5.17 -1.14 6.51
N ILE A 27 4.81 -2.11 7.37
CA ILE A 27 5.48 -2.32 8.65
C ILE A 27 6.88 -2.88 8.41
N ARG A 28 7.87 -2.23 9.03
CA ARG A 28 9.27 -2.66 9.01
C ARG A 28 9.40 -4.00 9.72
N THR A 29 9.38 -5.08 8.95
CA THR A 29 9.81 -6.42 9.41
C THR A 29 11.29 -6.60 9.10
N GLY A 30 11.98 -7.53 9.77
CA GLY A 30 13.41 -7.77 9.55
C GLY A 30 13.77 -8.25 8.13
N ARG A 31 12.78 -8.50 7.27
CA ARG A 31 12.98 -8.74 5.83
C ARG A 31 12.78 -7.44 5.06
N ALA A 32 13.73 -7.11 4.20
CA ALA A 32 13.64 -5.92 3.36
C ALA A 32 12.46 -6.06 2.38
N ASN A 33 11.46 -5.19 2.53
CA ASN A 33 10.33 -5.07 1.61
C ASN A 33 10.37 -3.66 0.97
N PRO A 34 10.41 -3.54 -0.37
CA PRO A 34 10.37 -2.25 -1.07
C PRO A 34 9.14 -1.40 -0.67
N ALA A 35 8.02 -2.03 -0.30
CA ALA A 35 6.79 -1.35 0.10
C ALA A 35 6.93 -0.46 1.35
N ILE A 36 8.00 -0.63 2.14
CA ILE A 36 8.30 0.24 3.29
C ILE A 36 8.64 1.67 2.83
N PHE A 37 9.18 1.81 1.62
CA PHE A 37 9.60 3.10 1.06
C PHE A 37 8.50 3.82 0.26
N ASP A 38 7.32 3.22 0.09
CA ASP A 38 6.20 3.83 -0.67
C ASP A 38 5.67 5.12 -0.01
N ASN A 39 5.82 5.26 1.31
CA ASN A 39 5.46 6.49 2.04
C ASN A 39 6.56 7.56 2.06
N VAL A 40 7.73 7.31 1.46
CA VAL A 40 8.83 8.27 1.44
C VAL A 40 8.65 9.19 0.24
N LYS A 41 8.41 10.47 0.52
CA LYS A 41 8.43 11.53 -0.49
C LYS A 41 9.81 12.17 -0.54
N VAL A 42 10.28 12.45 -1.74
CA VAL A 42 11.53 13.13 -2.00
C VAL A 42 11.21 14.39 -2.79
N ASP A 43 11.86 15.50 -2.44
CA ASP A 43 11.82 16.69 -3.27
C ASP A 43 12.63 16.44 -4.54
N ALA A 44 11.93 16.34 -5.66
CA ALA A 44 12.52 16.20 -6.98
C ALA A 44 12.07 17.40 -7.83
N TYR A 45 13.05 18.16 -8.32
CA TYR A 45 12.82 19.31 -9.20
C TYR A 45 11.83 20.36 -8.64
N GLY A 46 11.80 20.55 -7.32
CA GLY A 46 10.96 21.55 -6.64
C GLY A 46 9.54 21.07 -6.33
N THR A 47 9.28 19.76 -6.43
CA THR A 47 8.00 19.14 -6.08
C THR A 47 8.22 17.86 -5.28
N GLU A 48 7.40 17.66 -4.23
CA GLU A 48 7.40 16.38 -3.49
C GLU A 48 6.85 15.25 -4.37
N MET A 49 7.72 14.35 -4.79
CA MET A 49 7.36 13.14 -5.53
C MET A 49 7.60 11.89 -4.68
N PRO A 50 6.79 10.83 -4.81
CA PRO A 50 7.06 9.57 -4.13
C PRO A 50 8.36 8.94 -4.67
N LEU A 51 9.19 8.40 -3.77
CA LEU A 51 10.52 7.86 -4.09
C LEU A 51 10.48 6.78 -5.18
N ASN A 52 9.41 5.98 -5.22
CA ASN A 52 9.08 5.00 -6.27
C ASN A 52 9.22 5.57 -7.70
N GLN A 53 8.79 6.81 -7.92
CA GLN A 53 8.77 7.44 -9.24
C GLN A 53 10.13 8.04 -9.62
N VAL A 54 11.00 8.24 -8.63
CA VAL A 54 12.33 8.86 -8.80
C VAL A 54 13.43 7.80 -8.89
N ALA A 55 13.25 6.63 -8.26
CA ALA A 55 14.24 5.56 -8.24
C ALA A 55 13.59 4.17 -8.19
N THR A 56 14.24 3.19 -8.81
CA THR A 56 13.86 1.77 -8.70
C THR A 56 14.39 1.17 -7.40
N ILE A 57 13.50 0.73 -6.53
CA ILE A 57 13.83 0.12 -5.24
C ILE A 57 13.88 -1.40 -5.42
N SER A 58 15.06 -2.00 -5.27
CA SER A 58 15.27 -3.45 -5.34
C SER A 58 15.79 -3.97 -4.00
N CYS A 59 15.21 -5.05 -3.49
CA CYS A 59 15.75 -5.79 -2.35
C CYS A 59 16.42 -7.07 -2.86
N PRO A 60 17.73 -7.29 -2.63
CA PRO A 60 18.42 -8.54 -2.95
C PRO A 60 18.07 -9.67 -1.97
#